data_AF-A0A3D5D4V2-F1
#
_entry.id   AF-A0A3D5D4V2-F1
#
_cell.length_a   1.000
_cell.length_b   1.000
_cell.length_c   1.000
_cell.angle_alpha   90.00
_cell.angle_beta   90.00
_cell.angle_gamma   90.00
#
_symmetry.space_group_name_H-M   'P 1'
#
loop_
_entity.id
_entity.type
_entity.pdbx_description
1 polymer ?
#
loop_
_entity_poly.entity_id
_entity_poly.type
_entity_poly.pdbx_seq_one_letter_code
_entity_poly.pdbx_strand_id
1 'polypeptide(L)'
;GRDDDLRAEVLVVSVPDRSPPLDLGFVKMVQPRVIVVQDAEFPITEQAPAQWLARLRASGAQVISIRQTGGVRLSIWPGGWQLKNSGGILFRR
;
A
#
# COMPACT_ATOMS: atom_id res chain seq x y z
N GLY A 1 8.82 18.09 18.62
CA GLY A 1 7.39 18.37 18.39
C GLY A 1 7.26 18.93 17.00
N ARG A 2 6.28 18.43 16.22
CA ARG A 2 6.20 18.44 14.74
C ARG A 2 7.06 17.35 14.11
N ASP A 3 6.36 16.45 13.43
CA ASP A 3 6.79 15.46 12.43
C ASP A 3 8.28 15.49 12.05
N ASP A 4 9.08 14.65 12.71
CA ASP A 4 10.35 14.19 12.14
C ASP A 4 10.03 13.54 10.79
N ASP A 5 10.69 14.00 9.72
CA ASP A 5 10.49 13.67 8.29
C ASP A 5 9.99 12.22 8.08
N LEU A 6 8.67 12.05 8.12
CA LEU A 6 7.97 10.77 8.30
C LEU A 6 7.94 9.99 6.99
N ARG A 7 9.11 9.77 6.37
CA ARG A 7 9.22 9.13 5.06
C ARG A 7 9.15 7.62 5.19
N ALA A 8 8.33 6.99 4.35
CA ALA A 8 8.34 5.54 4.17
C ALA A 8 8.66 5.19 2.72
N GLU A 9 9.30 4.05 2.49
CA GLU A 9 9.43 3.53 1.13
C GLU A 9 8.28 2.61 0.76
N VAL A 10 7.80 1.85 1.75
CA VAL A 10 6.67 0.92 1.62
C VAL A 10 5.66 1.25 2.72
N LEU A 11 4.42 1.50 2.32
CA LEU A 11 3.29 1.65 3.23
C LEU A 11 2.35 0.46 3.06
N VAL A 12 2.10 -0.28 4.14
CA VAL A 12 1.13 -1.39 4.14
C VAL A 12 -0.15 -0.89 4.80
N VAL A 13 -1.27 -1.01 4.11
CA VAL A 13 -2.58 -0.56 4.57
C VAL A 13 -3.55 -1.72 4.54
N SER A 14 -4.10 -2.05 5.69
CA SER A 14 -5.30 -2.89 5.78
C SER A 14 -6.52 -2.01 5.70
N VAL A 15 -7.51 -2.38 4.87
CA VAL A 15 -8.80 -1.70 4.82
C VAL A 15 -9.64 -2.21 5.99
N PRO A 16 -9.93 -1.36 6.98
CA PRO A 16 -10.71 -1.75 8.13
C PRO A 16 -12.20 -1.80 7.77
N ASP A 17 -12.88 -2.76 8.36
CA ASP A 17 -14.29 -3.09 8.20
C ASP A 17 -15.24 -2.01 8.76
N ARG A 18 -14.76 -1.09 9.62
CA ARG A 18 -15.61 -0.10 10.31
C ARG A 18 -15.06 1.33 10.44
N SER A 19 -13.94 1.64 9.78
CA SER A 19 -13.39 3.00 9.83
C SER A 19 -13.08 3.53 8.44
N PRO A 20 -13.06 4.87 8.28
CA PRO A 20 -12.65 5.48 7.03
C PRO A 20 -11.29 4.95 6.59
N PRO A 21 -11.09 4.71 5.28
CA PRO A 21 -9.80 4.27 4.77
C PRO A 21 -8.76 5.39 4.95
N LEU A 22 -7.47 5.03 4.85
CA LEU A 22 -6.34 5.92 5.10
C LEU A 22 -6.55 7.31 4.45
N ASP A 23 -6.34 8.34 5.26
CA ASP A 23 -6.38 9.72 4.78
C ASP A 23 -5.25 10.01 3.79
N LEU A 24 -5.59 10.74 2.71
CA LEU A 24 -4.63 11.11 1.68
C LEU A 24 -3.66 12.19 2.15
N GLY A 25 -3.99 12.95 3.19
CA GLY A 25 -3.07 13.86 3.87
C GLY A 25 -1.87 13.09 4.43
N PHE A 26 -2.10 11.94 5.06
CA PHE A 26 -1.04 11.06 5.55
C PHE A 26 -0.17 10.51 4.41
N VAL A 27 -0.78 10.06 3.31
CA VAL A 27 -0.02 9.58 2.13
C VAL A 27 0.88 10.68 1.56
N LYS A 28 0.39 11.92 1.49
CA LYS A 28 1.18 13.08 1.02
C LYS A 28 2.33 13.42 1.97
N MET A 29 2.12 13.27 3.27
CA MET A 29 3.14 13.50 4.28
C MET A 29 4.24 12.45 4.23
N VAL A 30 3.85 11.17 4.07
CA VAL A 30 4.79 10.03 4.13
C VAL A 30 5.53 9.76 2.81
N GLN A 31 4.95 10.18 1.68
CA GLN A 31 5.52 10.04 0.33
C GLN A 31 6.03 8.62 -0.01
N PRO A 32 5.19 7.57 0.15
CA PRO A 32 5.62 6.20 -0.12
C PRO A 32 5.93 5.99 -1.61
N ARG A 33 6.93 5.16 -1.89
CA ARG A 33 7.18 4.66 -3.26
C ARG A 33 6.17 3.59 -3.64
N VAL A 34 5.81 2.74 -2.69
CA VAL A 34 4.83 1.65 -2.87
C VAL A 34 3.82 1.64 -1.74
N ILE A 35 2.54 1.46 -2.08
CA ILE A 35 1.45 1.22 -1.14
C ILE A 35 0.91 -0.19 -1.39
N VAL A 36 1.01 -1.07 -0.39
CA VAL A 36 0.43 -2.42 -0.42
C VAL A 36 -0.92 -2.36 0.30
N VAL A 37 -1.99 -2.64 -0.43
CA VAL A 37 -3.36 -2.64 0.09
C VAL A 37 -3.80 -4.08 0.33
N GLN A 38 -4.14 -4.37 1.59
CA GLN A 38 -4.80 -5.59 2.01
C GLN A 38 -6.28 -5.26 2.31
N ASP A 39 -7.18 -5.91 1.60
CA ASP A 39 -8.63 -5.83 1.80
C ASP A 39 -9.23 -7.24 1.90
N ALA A 40 -10.51 -7.32 2.25
CA ALA A 40 -11.23 -8.60 2.30
C ALA A 40 -11.54 -9.11 0.88
N GLU A 41 -11.62 -10.43 0.71
CA GLU A 41 -12.12 -11.02 -0.54
C GLU A 41 -13.65 -10.86 -0.63
N PHE A 42 -14.33 -11.13 0.47
CA PHE A 42 -15.78 -10.93 0.67
C PHE A 42 -16.04 -10.55 2.13
N PRO A 43 -17.13 -9.81 2.44
CA PRO A 43 -18.09 -9.20 1.51
C PRO A 43 -17.54 -7.98 0.74
N ILE A 44 -18.23 -7.56 -0.33
CA ILE A 44 -17.82 -6.41 -1.17
C ILE A 44 -17.69 -5.12 -0.35
N THR A 45 -18.47 -4.98 0.72
CA THR A 45 -18.45 -3.82 1.63
C THR A 45 -17.15 -3.66 2.41
N GLU A 46 -16.34 -4.73 2.49
CA GLU A 46 -15.03 -4.74 3.15
C GLU A 46 -13.86 -4.67 2.13
N GLN A 47 -14.16 -4.56 0.84
CA GLN A 47 -13.16 -4.33 -0.21
C GLN A 47 -12.73 -2.87 -0.24
N ALA A 48 -11.49 -2.62 -0.66
CA ALA A 48 -10.99 -1.28 -0.89
C ALA A 48 -11.85 -0.55 -1.94
N PRO A 49 -12.47 0.60 -1.60
CA PRO A 49 -13.31 1.30 -2.55
C PRO A 49 -12.52 1.73 -3.80
N ALA A 50 -13.07 1.48 -4.99
CA ALA A 50 -12.37 1.79 -6.25
C ALA A 50 -11.96 3.26 -6.37
N GLN A 51 -12.81 4.18 -5.89
CA GLN A 51 -12.51 5.62 -5.85
C GLN A 51 -11.31 5.93 -4.94
N TRP A 52 -11.20 5.26 -3.79
CA TRP A 52 -10.08 5.45 -2.87
C TRP A 52 -8.77 4.89 -3.46
N LEU A 53 -8.80 3.71 -4.07
CA LEU A 53 -7.65 3.15 -4.80
C LEU A 53 -7.19 4.07 -5.94
N ALA A 54 -8.12 4.69 -6.68
CA ALA A 54 -7.78 5.66 -7.73
C ALA A 54 -7.07 6.90 -7.16
N ARG A 55 -7.53 7.40 -6.01
CA ARG A 55 -6.88 8.53 -5.31
C ARG A 55 -5.50 8.17 -4.78
N LEU A 56 -5.31 6.95 -4.26
CA LEU A 56 -3.98 6.46 -3.87
C LEU A 56 -3.02 6.41 -5.07
N ARG A 57 -3.47 5.91 -6.22
CA ARG A 57 -2.64 5.87 -7.45
C ARG A 57 -2.28 7.28 -7.95
N ALA A 58 -3.19 8.24 -7.79
CA ALA A 58 -2.94 9.64 -8.13
C ALA A 58 -1.87 10.32 -7.22
N SER A 59 -1.46 9.69 -6.11
CA SER A 59 -0.35 10.19 -5.27
C SER A 59 1.04 10.02 -5.89
N GLY A 60 1.15 9.23 -6.97
CA GLY A 60 2.42 8.86 -7.61
C GLY A 60 3.07 7.59 -7.05
N ALA A 61 2.53 7.04 -5.96
CA ALA A 61 2.96 5.74 -5.43
C ALA A 61 2.43 4.58 -6.28
N GLN A 62 3.22 3.51 -6.41
CA GLN A 62 2.73 2.26 -6.98
C GLN A 62 1.79 1.57 -5.99
N VAL A 63 0.54 1.33 -6.37
CA VAL A 63 -0.47 0.68 -5.52
C VAL A 63 -0.62 -0.80 -5.90
N ILE A 64 -0.32 -1.70 -4.96
CA ILE A 64 -0.41 -3.15 -5.11
C ILE A 64 -1.58 -3.66 -4.25
N SER A 65 -2.57 -4.31 -4.86
CA SER A 65 -3.67 -4.95 -4.13
C SER A 65 -3.36 -6.43 -3.93
N ILE A 66 -3.25 -6.88 -2.67
CA ILE A 66 -3.00 -8.29 -2.32
C ILE A 66 -4.09 -9.19 -2.91
N ARG A 67 -5.35 -8.75 -2.88
CA ARG A 67 -6.47 -9.49 -3.46
C ARG A 67 -6.31 -9.72 -4.97
N GLN A 68 -5.75 -8.76 -5.70
CA GLN A 68 -5.51 -8.90 -7.15
C GLN A 68 -4.22 -9.68 -7.46
N THR A 69 -3.18 -9.51 -6.65
CA THR A 69 -1.86 -10.10 -6.91
C THR A 69 -1.61 -11.43 -6.20
N GLY A 70 -2.50 -11.85 -5.30
CA GLY A 70 -2.22 -12.88 -4.31
C GLY A 70 -1.22 -12.40 -3.24
N GLY A 71 -0.74 -13.33 -2.42
CA GLY A 71 0.22 -13.05 -1.35
C GLY A 71 1.49 -12.35 -1.84
N VAL A 72 1.94 -11.34 -1.09
CA VAL A 72 3.13 -10.55 -1.39
C VAL A 72 4.19 -10.78 -0.31
N ARG A 73 5.43 -11.06 -0.72
CA ARG A 73 6.60 -11.15 0.14
C ARG A 73 7.44 -9.89 -0.01
N LEU A 74 7.65 -9.19 1.11
CA LEU A 74 8.68 -8.16 1.25
C LEU A 74 9.99 -8.81 1.69
N SER A 75 11.08 -8.55 0.99
CA SER A 75 12.43 -8.96 1.39
C SER A 75 13.31 -7.73 1.48
N ILE A 76 14.03 -7.57 2.59
CA ILE A 76 14.86 -6.42 2.90
C ILE A 76 16.28 -6.91 3.18
N TRP A 77 17.27 -6.23 2.62
CA TRP A 77 18.69 -6.48 2.87
C TRP A 77 19.45 -5.13 2.90
N PRO A 78 20.71 -5.11 3.36
CA PRO A 78 21.51 -3.89 3.31
C PRO A 78 21.58 -3.33 1.89
N GLY A 79 21.09 -2.10 1.71
CA GLY A 79 21.13 -1.41 0.42
C GLY A 79 19.98 -1.70 -0.54
N GLY A 80 18.97 -2.51 -0.17
CA GLY A 80 17.83 -2.72 -1.07
C GLY A 80 16.67 -3.50 -0.49
N TRP A 81 15.60 -3.54 -1.26
CA TRP A 81 14.40 -4.31 -0.94
C TRP A 81 13.62 -4.66 -2.20
N GLN A 82 12.77 -5.68 -2.10
CA GLN A 82 11.86 -6.07 -3.17
C GLN A 82 10.53 -6.57 -2.65
N LEU A 83 9.51 -6.44 -3.51
CA LEU A 83 8.21 -7.08 -3.37
C LEU A 83 8.07 -8.14 -4.47
N LYS A 84 7.69 -9.36 -4.07
CA LYS A 84 7.52 -10.50 -4.96
C LYS A 84 6.22 -11.24 -4.63
N ASN A 85 5.54 -11.76 -5.64
CA ASN A 85 4.47 -12.76 -5.49
C ASN A 85 4.82 -14.06 -6.24
N SER A 86 3.88 -15.00 -6.35
CA SER A 86 4.06 -16.24 -7.11
C SER A 86 4.34 -15.99 -8.60
N GLY A 87 3.86 -14.88 -9.16
CA GLY A 87 4.08 -14.50 -10.56
C GLY A 87 5.42 -13.82 -10.85
N GLY A 88 6.15 -13.36 -9.83
CA GLY A 88 7.45 -12.71 -10.03
C GLY A 88 7.62 -11.42 -9.22
N ILE A 89 8.60 -10.62 -9.63
CA ILE A 89 8.94 -9.35 -8.96
C ILE A 89 7.87 -8.31 -9.31
N LEU A 90 7.28 -7.71 -8.27
CA LEU A 90 6.32 -6.61 -8.38
C LEU A 90 6.99 -5.23 -8.29
N PHE A 91 8.05 -5.14 -7.48
CA PHE A 91 8.85 -3.92 -7.31
C PHE A 91 10.25 -4.27 -6.76
N ARG A 92 11.26 -3.50 -7.13
CA ARG A 92 12.61 -3.59 -6.56
C ARG A 92 13.24 -2.20 -6.45
N ARG A 93 13.88 -1.94 -5.31
CA ARG A 93 14.80 -0.82 -5.09
C ARG A 93 16.23 -1.33 -5.02
#